data_AF-A0A5E4PRU9-F1
#
_entry.id   AF-A0A5E4PRU9-F1
#
_cell.length_a   1.000
_cell.length_b   1.000
_cell.length_c   1.000
_cell.angle_alpha   90.00
_cell.angle_beta   90.00
_cell.angle_gamma   90.00
#
_symmetry.space_group_name_H-M   'P 1'
#
loop_
_entity.id
_entity.type
_entity.pdbx_description
1 polymer ?
#
loop_
_entity_poly.entity_id
_entity_poly.type
_entity_poly.pdbx_seq_one_letter_code
_entity_poly.pdbx_strand_id
1 'polypeptide(L)'
;MALTNVLLLSQIAGYVIGLILSLCIMVPLSMHQNEFSGHCLLFSRGTWQEEDGQLLVMWASRAYCNYVIVVGVLMFIVCCIQIYRLSVFICKGVDSSFFSAFIEAVGCVSLCGLAISAAVIVTLGFMTWCQNIVERFPSCEDATGQDIDKKDKISTHGFYIELGTAQFGAWGAFATWVGLAVFSTLKVCRYHQLENIQVSMFRERQRLVNDTPPGDALQG
;
A
#
# COMPACT_ATOMS: atom_id res chain seq x y z
N MET A 1 16.96 -24.54 -0.73
CA MET A 1 16.86 -23.66 0.47
C MET A 1 17.25 -22.21 0.16
N ALA A 2 18.38 -21.92 -0.47
CA ALA A 2 18.84 -20.54 -0.76
C ALA A 2 17.81 -19.65 -1.49
N LEU A 3 17.16 -20.15 -2.54
CA LEU A 3 16.18 -19.36 -3.31
C LEU A 3 14.92 -18.99 -2.51
N THR A 4 14.45 -19.86 -1.60
CA THR A 4 13.32 -19.55 -0.71
C THR A 4 13.69 -18.40 0.23
N ASN A 5 14.89 -18.44 0.79
CA ASN A 5 15.37 -17.40 1.70
C ASN A 5 15.51 -16.05 1.01
N VAL A 6 15.95 -16.01 -0.25
CA VAL A 6 16.05 -14.76 -1.03
C VAL A 6 14.67 -14.15 -1.29
N LEU A 7 13.68 -14.97 -1.68
CA LEU A 7 12.32 -14.48 -1.93
C LEU A 7 11.64 -13.99 -0.65
N LEU A 8 11.88 -14.67 0.48
CA LEU A 8 11.32 -14.26 1.77
C LEU A 8 11.98 -12.98 2.29
N LEU A 9 13.30 -12.83 2.09
CA LEU A 9 14.02 -11.60 2.42
C LEU A 9 13.56 -10.41 1.57
N SER A 10 13.35 -10.61 0.26
CA SER A 10 12.85 -9.55 -0.62
C SER A 10 11.43 -9.12 -0.26
N GLN A 11 10.57 -10.07 0.16
CA GLN A 11 9.23 -9.75 0.69
C GLN A 11 9.32 -8.89 1.96
N ILE A 12 10.17 -9.23 2.92
CA ILE A 12 10.35 -8.44 4.15
C ILE A 12 10.82 -7.02 3.81
N ALA A 13 11.83 -6.89 2.94
CA ALA A 13 12.30 -5.59 2.49
C ALA A 13 11.18 -4.76 1.83
N GLY A 14 10.37 -5.41 0.98
CA GLY A 14 9.20 -4.77 0.37
C GLY A 14 8.16 -4.30 1.39
N TYR A 15 7.85 -5.12 2.42
CA TYR A 15 6.92 -4.70 3.48
C TYR A 15 7.48 -3.58 4.35
N VAL A 16 8.80 -3.54 4.59
CA VAL A 16 9.46 -2.42 5.31
C VAL A 16 9.35 -1.13 4.49
N ILE A 17 9.61 -1.18 3.18
CA ILE A 17 9.43 -0.04 2.29
C ILE A 17 7.97 0.40 2.29
N GLY A 18 7.02 -0.55 2.17
CA GLY A 18 5.59 -0.28 2.24
C GLY A 18 5.16 0.37 3.57
N LEU A 19 5.78 -0.03 4.68
CA LEU A 19 5.54 0.58 6.00
C LEU A 19 5.98 2.05 6.02
N ILE A 20 7.17 2.36 5.52
CA ILE A 20 7.67 3.75 5.43
C ILE A 20 6.73 4.59 4.57
N LEU A 21 6.36 4.08 3.39
CA LEU A 21 5.46 4.77 2.46
C LEU A 21 4.07 4.98 3.07
N SER A 22 3.56 4.05 3.87
CA SER A 22 2.29 4.22 4.58
C SER A 22 2.33 5.37 5.59
N LEU A 23 3.47 5.60 6.25
CA LEU A 23 3.68 6.76 7.12
C LEU A 23 3.75 8.07 6.31
N CYS A 24 4.40 8.05 5.13
CA CYS A 24 4.43 9.17 4.20
C CYS A 24 3.04 9.54 3.65
N ILE A 25 2.03 8.69 3.78
CA ILE A 25 0.64 9.02 3.44
C ILE A 25 -0.10 9.52 4.69
N MET A 26 -0.08 8.73 5.76
CA MET A 26 -0.88 8.95 6.96
C MET A 26 -0.50 10.23 7.70
N VAL A 27 0.80 10.45 7.93
CA VAL A 27 1.30 11.59 8.72
C VAL A 27 0.96 12.92 8.06
N PRO A 28 1.36 13.21 6.81
CA PRO A 28 1.07 14.51 6.21
C PRO A 28 -0.43 14.75 6.04
N LEU A 29 -1.23 13.75 5.68
CA LEU A 29 -2.69 13.96 5.58
C LEU A 29 -3.36 14.21 6.92
N SER A 30 -2.86 13.61 8.01
CA SER A 30 -3.37 13.87 9.35
C SER A 30 -3.01 15.26 9.86
N MET A 31 -1.79 15.73 9.58
CA MET A 31 -1.36 17.09 9.90
C MET A 31 -2.16 18.10 9.09
N HIS A 32 -2.25 17.88 7.78
CA HIS A 32 -3.04 18.68 6.86
C HIS A 32 -4.50 18.84 7.32
N GLN A 33 -5.15 17.74 7.73
CA GLN A 33 -6.53 17.81 8.21
C GLN A 33 -6.67 18.65 9.49
N ASN A 34 -5.66 18.67 10.35
CA ASN A 34 -5.65 19.50 11.57
C ASN A 34 -5.42 20.98 11.25
N GLU A 35 -4.52 21.30 10.32
CA GLU A 35 -4.23 22.67 9.88
C GLU A 35 -5.42 23.34 9.16
N PHE A 36 -6.26 22.53 8.52
CA PHE A 36 -7.45 22.96 7.78
C PHE A 36 -8.74 22.85 8.62
N SER A 37 -8.63 22.89 9.96
CA SER A 37 -9.78 22.86 10.87
C SER A 37 -10.72 21.66 10.66
N GLY A 38 -10.19 20.53 10.17
CA GLY A 38 -10.95 19.31 9.86
C GLY A 38 -11.59 19.28 8.47
N HIS A 39 -11.39 20.31 7.65
CA HIS A 39 -11.84 20.34 6.26
C HIS A 39 -10.89 19.59 5.33
N CYS A 40 -11.40 19.16 4.17
CA CYS A 40 -10.64 18.40 3.18
C CYS A 40 -10.38 19.26 1.95
N LEU A 41 -9.10 19.46 1.63
CA LEU A 41 -8.66 20.21 0.46
C LEU A 41 -8.83 19.43 -0.86
N LEU A 42 -8.83 18.08 -0.81
CA LEU A 42 -8.97 17.30 -2.03
C LEU A 42 -10.32 17.55 -2.69
N PHE A 43 -10.29 18.02 -3.94
CA PHE A 43 -11.45 18.42 -4.74
C PHE A 43 -12.21 19.64 -4.22
N SER A 44 -11.68 20.39 -3.25
CA SER A 44 -12.26 21.70 -2.93
C SER A 44 -12.03 22.67 -4.09
N ARG A 45 -12.99 23.55 -4.29
CA ARG A 45 -12.92 24.66 -5.25
C ARG A 45 -13.09 25.95 -4.51
N GLY A 46 -12.73 27.06 -5.12
CA GLY A 46 -13.03 28.36 -4.52
C GLY A 46 -13.18 29.43 -5.58
N THR A 47 -13.81 30.54 -5.21
CA THR A 47 -13.92 31.72 -6.06
C THR A 47 -13.15 32.85 -5.41
N TRP A 48 -12.25 33.47 -6.17
CA TRP A 48 -11.52 34.66 -5.72
C TRP A 48 -12.45 35.86 -5.69
N GLN A 49 -12.52 36.54 -4.54
CA GLN A 49 -13.30 37.76 -4.40
C GLN A 49 -12.44 38.98 -4.75
N GLU A 50 -12.91 39.81 -5.69
CA GLU A 50 -12.17 41.01 -6.14
C GLU A 50 -12.09 42.09 -5.04
N GLU A 51 -13.06 42.13 -4.13
CA GLU A 51 -13.16 43.17 -3.09
C GLU A 51 -12.07 43.05 -2.01
N ASP A 52 -11.83 41.82 -1.50
CA ASP A 52 -10.91 41.57 -0.38
C ASP A 52 -9.68 40.74 -0.77
N GLY A 53 -9.62 40.25 -2.02
CA GLY A 53 -8.56 39.36 -2.50
C GLY A 53 -8.55 37.97 -1.84
N GLN A 54 -9.60 37.62 -1.10
CA GLN A 54 -9.74 36.35 -0.39
C GLN A 54 -10.36 35.25 -1.28
N LEU A 55 -10.01 34.01 -0.99
CA LEU A 55 -10.58 32.83 -1.65
C LEU A 55 -11.78 32.32 -0.84
N LEU A 56 -12.97 32.42 -1.41
CA LEU A 56 -14.14 31.79 -0.82
C LEU A 56 -14.13 30.29 -1.15
N VAL A 57 -13.71 29.46 -0.20
CA VAL A 57 -13.56 28.02 -0.41
C VAL A 57 -14.91 27.28 -0.27
N MET A 58 -15.24 26.50 -1.29
CA MET A 58 -16.26 25.47 -1.25
C MET A 58 -15.61 24.12 -0.95
N TRP A 59 -15.61 23.75 0.33
CA TRP A 59 -15.02 22.51 0.81
C TRP A 59 -15.71 21.28 0.22
N ALA A 60 -14.89 20.32 -0.23
CA ALA A 60 -15.38 19.02 -0.66
C ALA A 60 -15.74 18.12 0.54
N SER A 61 -16.34 16.97 0.24
CA SER A 61 -16.66 15.98 1.27
C SER A 61 -15.40 15.49 1.98
N ARG A 62 -15.45 15.46 3.32
CA ARG A 62 -14.40 14.90 4.19
C ARG A 62 -14.09 13.42 3.89
N ALA A 63 -14.99 12.73 3.20
CA ALA A 63 -14.81 11.34 2.82
C ALA A 63 -13.56 11.10 1.95
N TYR A 64 -13.16 12.04 1.10
CA TYR A 64 -11.99 11.87 0.24
C TYR A 64 -10.68 11.79 1.04
N CYS A 65 -10.44 12.76 1.93
CA CYS A 65 -9.26 12.75 2.80
C CYS A 65 -9.30 11.55 3.77
N ASN A 66 -10.45 11.29 4.39
CA ASN A 66 -10.61 10.17 5.32
C ASN A 66 -10.35 8.82 4.64
N TYR A 67 -10.78 8.64 3.38
CA TYR A 67 -10.51 7.44 2.61
C TYR A 67 -9.01 7.20 2.48
N VAL A 68 -8.24 8.21 2.07
CA VAL A 68 -6.80 8.08 1.86
C VAL A 68 -6.07 7.80 3.19
N ILE A 69 -6.47 8.46 4.28
CA ILE A 69 -5.93 8.21 5.62
C ILE A 69 -6.19 6.76 6.05
N VAL A 70 -7.44 6.27 5.91
CA VAL A 70 -7.81 4.90 6.26
C VAL A 70 -7.01 3.89 5.44
N VAL A 71 -6.84 4.13 4.14
CA VAL A 71 -6.01 3.27 3.27
C VAL A 71 -4.55 3.24 3.77
N GLY A 72 -3.98 4.39 4.14
CA GLY A 72 -2.64 4.47 4.73
C GLY A 72 -2.52 3.68 6.04
N VAL A 73 -3.50 3.81 6.95
CA VAL A 73 -3.56 3.05 8.21
C VAL A 73 -3.69 1.55 7.98
N LEU A 74 -4.55 1.14 7.06
CA LEU A 74 -4.71 -0.28 6.70
C LEU A 74 -3.40 -0.87 6.17
N MET A 75 -2.70 -0.15 5.28
CA MET A 75 -1.39 -0.57 4.79
C MET A 75 -0.36 -0.68 5.91
N PHE A 76 -0.32 0.29 6.83
CA PHE A 76 0.58 0.29 7.97
C PHE A 76 0.38 -0.96 8.84
N ILE A 77 -0.88 -1.28 9.18
CA ILE A 77 -1.23 -2.44 10.00
C ILE A 77 -0.84 -3.74 9.28
N VAL A 78 -1.16 -3.86 7.99
CA VAL A 78 -0.83 -5.06 7.21
C VAL A 78 0.68 -5.24 7.11
N CYS A 79 1.45 -4.17 6.83
CA CYS A 79 2.90 -4.26 6.80
C CYS A 79 3.48 -4.71 8.15
N CYS A 80 3.01 -4.15 9.28
CA CYS A 80 3.45 -4.57 10.61
C CYS A 80 3.20 -6.07 10.86
N ILE A 81 1.98 -6.54 10.57
CA ILE A 81 1.59 -7.95 10.76
C ILE A 81 2.44 -8.86 9.87
N GLN A 82 2.65 -8.48 8.61
CA GLN A 82 3.39 -9.29 7.65
C GLN A 82 4.90 -9.32 7.97
N ILE A 83 5.51 -8.21 8.37
CA ILE A 83 6.90 -8.17 8.84
C ILE A 83 7.08 -9.11 10.05
N TYR A 84 6.19 -9.03 11.03
CA TYR A 84 6.22 -9.92 12.19
C TYR A 84 6.07 -11.39 11.79
N ARG A 85 5.08 -11.72 10.95
CA ARG A 85 4.84 -13.09 10.52
C ARG A 85 6.01 -13.67 9.72
N LEU A 86 6.55 -12.92 8.76
CA LEU A 86 7.67 -13.37 7.92
C LEU A 86 8.97 -13.48 8.73
N SER A 87 9.22 -12.57 9.68
CA SER A 87 10.40 -12.67 10.55
C SER A 87 10.36 -13.91 11.44
N VAL A 88 9.19 -14.26 12.00
CA VAL A 88 9.02 -15.50 12.77
C VAL A 88 9.27 -16.74 11.91
N PHE A 89 8.83 -16.75 10.65
CA PHE A 89 9.12 -17.87 9.73
C PHE A 89 10.61 -18.03 9.44
N ILE A 90 11.34 -16.92 9.27
CA ILE A 90 12.81 -16.97 9.14
C ILE A 90 13.45 -17.50 10.41
N CYS A 91 13.07 -16.99 11.58
CA CYS A 91 13.68 -17.39 12.85
C CYS A 91 13.42 -18.87 13.20
N LYS A 92 12.23 -19.40 12.87
CA LYS A 92 11.86 -20.79 13.16
C LYS A 92 12.25 -21.77 12.05
N GLY A 93 12.68 -21.28 10.88
CA GLY A 93 12.97 -22.12 9.71
C GLY A 93 11.76 -22.92 9.20
N VAL A 94 10.55 -22.42 9.44
CA VAL A 94 9.30 -23.09 9.06
C VAL A 94 8.79 -22.52 7.74
N ASP A 95 8.45 -23.40 6.80
CA ASP A 95 7.85 -23.01 5.53
C ASP A 95 6.39 -22.56 5.70
N SER A 96 5.97 -21.56 4.92
CA SER A 96 4.57 -21.12 4.88
C SER A 96 3.68 -22.19 4.24
N SER A 97 2.48 -22.39 4.77
CA SER A 97 1.46 -23.22 4.11
C SER A 97 0.97 -22.58 2.80
N PHE A 98 0.61 -23.39 1.81
CA PHE A 98 0.07 -22.93 0.51
C PHE A 98 -1.09 -21.95 0.68
N PHE A 99 -2.08 -22.29 1.52
CA PHE A 99 -3.22 -21.42 1.81
C PHE A 99 -2.80 -20.05 2.36
N SER A 100 -1.77 -20.04 3.20
CA SER A 100 -1.25 -18.80 3.81
C SER A 100 -0.53 -17.91 2.81
N ALA A 101 0.10 -18.49 1.78
CA ALA A 101 0.68 -17.76 0.66
C ALA A 101 -0.40 -17.26 -0.33
N PHE A 102 -1.47 -18.03 -0.52
CA PHE A 102 -2.61 -17.61 -1.35
C PHE A 102 -3.34 -16.39 -0.76
N ILE A 103 -3.64 -16.41 0.54
CA ILE A 103 -4.25 -15.25 1.24
C ILE A 103 -3.34 -14.02 1.18
N GLU A 104 -2.01 -14.21 1.27
CA GLU A 104 -1.04 -13.13 1.11
C GLU A 104 -1.12 -12.50 -0.29
N ALA A 105 -1.21 -13.31 -1.35
CA ALA A 105 -1.33 -12.82 -2.72
C ALA A 105 -2.64 -12.06 -2.96
N VAL A 106 -3.78 -12.61 -2.50
CA VAL A 106 -5.09 -11.93 -2.58
C VAL A 106 -5.08 -10.61 -1.81
N GLY A 107 -4.48 -10.61 -0.61
CA GLY A 107 -4.29 -9.41 0.21
C GLY A 107 -3.49 -8.34 -0.52
N CYS A 108 -2.36 -8.70 -1.13
CA CYS A 108 -1.54 -7.76 -1.89
C CYS A 108 -2.30 -7.15 -3.07
N VAL A 109 -3.03 -7.96 -3.85
CA VAL A 109 -3.85 -7.46 -4.98
C VAL A 109 -4.95 -6.52 -4.51
N SER A 110 -5.62 -6.84 -3.40
CA SER A 110 -6.65 -5.97 -2.83
C SER A 110 -6.08 -4.61 -2.40
N LEU A 111 -4.89 -4.62 -1.76
CA LEU A 111 -4.20 -3.40 -1.33
C LEU A 111 -3.63 -2.60 -2.50
N CYS A 112 -3.22 -3.24 -3.59
CA CYS A 112 -2.91 -2.53 -4.84
C CYS A 112 -4.10 -1.71 -5.32
N GLY A 113 -5.30 -2.30 -5.32
CA GLY A 113 -6.54 -1.63 -5.73
C GLY A 113 -6.87 -0.41 -4.86
N LEU A 114 -6.67 -0.53 -3.56
CA LEU A 114 -6.85 0.60 -2.62
C LEU A 114 -5.73 1.65 -2.74
N ALA A 115 -4.50 1.24 -3.06
CA ALA A 115 -3.37 2.15 -3.25
C ALA A 115 -3.56 3.03 -4.48
N ILE A 116 -3.97 2.43 -5.61
CA ILE A 116 -4.14 3.17 -6.86
C ILE A 116 -5.30 4.16 -6.78
N SER A 117 -6.43 3.78 -6.17
CA SER A 117 -7.55 4.70 -5.95
C SER A 117 -7.14 5.86 -5.04
N ALA A 118 -6.41 5.59 -3.95
CA ALA A 118 -5.86 6.63 -3.08
C ALA A 118 -4.90 7.57 -3.83
N ALA A 119 -3.98 7.03 -4.63
CA ALA A 119 -3.03 7.81 -5.41
C ALA A 119 -3.74 8.72 -6.44
N VAL A 120 -4.77 8.21 -7.12
CA VAL A 120 -5.59 8.98 -8.06
C VAL A 120 -6.38 10.07 -7.34
N ILE A 121 -7.00 9.76 -6.20
CA ILE A 121 -7.75 10.73 -5.39
C ILE A 121 -6.86 11.89 -4.95
N VAL A 122 -5.68 11.59 -4.39
CA VAL A 122 -4.71 12.63 -3.98
C VAL A 122 -4.25 13.45 -5.17
N THR A 123 -3.87 12.80 -6.27
CA THR A 123 -3.35 13.50 -7.46
C THR A 123 -4.39 14.41 -8.10
N LEU A 124 -5.60 13.90 -8.38
CA LEU A 124 -6.66 14.70 -9.01
C LEU A 124 -7.23 15.76 -8.07
N GLY A 125 -7.40 15.42 -6.78
CA GLY A 125 -7.87 16.35 -5.76
C GLY A 125 -6.92 17.53 -5.58
N PHE A 126 -5.61 17.25 -5.53
CA PHE A 126 -4.57 18.28 -5.42
C PHE A 126 -4.46 19.13 -6.70
N MET A 127 -4.52 18.52 -7.88
CA MET A 127 -4.54 19.25 -9.16
C MET A 127 -5.73 20.20 -9.24
N THR A 128 -6.92 19.77 -8.82
CA THR A 128 -8.13 20.60 -8.82
C THR A 128 -7.92 21.84 -7.92
N TRP A 129 -7.37 21.64 -6.73
CA TRP A 129 -7.06 22.75 -5.83
C TRP A 129 -6.03 23.71 -6.45
N CYS A 130 -4.90 23.18 -6.93
CA CYS A 130 -3.85 24.00 -7.52
C CYS A 130 -4.32 24.78 -8.75
N GLN A 131 -5.25 24.25 -9.55
CA GLN A 131 -5.85 25.00 -10.66
C GLN A 131 -6.57 26.26 -10.19
N ASN A 132 -7.30 26.22 -9.07
CA ASN A 132 -7.95 27.40 -8.50
C ASN A 132 -6.93 28.40 -7.94
N ILE A 133 -5.84 27.90 -7.34
CA ILE A 133 -4.79 28.74 -6.75
C ILE A 133 -3.99 29.50 -7.82
N VAL A 134 -3.67 28.83 -8.92
CA VAL A 134 -2.85 29.39 -10.01
C VAL A 134 -3.59 30.50 -10.79
N GLU A 135 -4.90 30.66 -10.60
CA GLU A 135 -5.62 31.84 -11.13
C GLU A 135 -5.08 33.16 -10.58
N ARG A 136 -4.53 33.15 -9.35
CA ARG A 136 -4.01 34.34 -8.68
C ARG A 136 -2.50 34.34 -8.50
N PHE A 137 -1.90 33.17 -8.27
CA PHE A 137 -0.47 33.00 -8.04
C PHE A 137 0.22 32.35 -9.23
N PRO A 138 1.50 32.67 -9.52
CA PRO A 138 2.20 32.05 -10.65
C PRO A 138 2.44 30.55 -10.45
N SER A 139 2.50 30.08 -9.20
CA SER A 139 2.54 28.65 -8.88
C SER A 139 1.69 28.30 -7.65
N CYS A 140 1.36 27.02 -7.50
CA CYS A 140 0.63 26.51 -6.34
C CYS A 140 1.48 26.53 -5.06
N GLU A 141 2.81 26.51 -5.19
CA GLU A 141 3.74 26.57 -4.07
C GLU A 141 3.79 27.97 -3.45
N ASP A 142 3.71 29.02 -4.28
CA ASP A 142 3.76 30.43 -3.84
C ASP A 142 2.58 30.84 -2.93
N ALA A 143 1.50 30.07 -2.97
CA ALA A 143 0.32 30.22 -2.13
C ALA A 143 0.55 29.70 -0.70
N THR A 144 1.64 28.97 -0.45
CA THR A 144 2.00 28.44 0.86
C THR A 144 2.37 29.57 1.83
N GLY A 145 1.76 29.55 3.03
CA GLY A 145 2.00 30.55 4.07
C GLY A 145 1.37 31.92 3.81
N GLN A 146 0.52 32.05 2.78
CA GLN A 146 -0.29 33.25 2.54
C GLN A 146 -1.66 33.09 3.21
N ASP A 147 -2.20 34.17 3.79
CA ASP A 147 -3.55 34.21 4.35
C ASP A 147 -4.59 34.29 3.22
N ILE A 148 -4.87 33.13 2.60
CA ILE A 148 -5.76 33.01 1.44
C ILE A 148 -7.23 32.99 1.85
N ASP A 149 -7.54 32.50 3.05
CA ASP A 149 -8.89 32.49 3.61
C ASP A 149 -8.87 32.87 5.09
N LYS A 150 -9.49 34.02 5.42
CA LYS A 150 -9.62 34.52 6.80
C LYS A 150 -10.91 34.04 7.48
N LYS A 151 -11.86 33.48 6.73
CA LYS A 151 -13.18 33.10 7.24
C LYS A 151 -13.10 31.82 8.07
N ASP A 152 -12.44 30.80 7.55
CA ASP A 152 -12.33 29.49 8.21
C ASP A 152 -11.04 29.34 9.04
N LYS A 153 -10.21 30.40 9.10
CA LYS A 153 -8.93 30.48 9.86
C LYS A 153 -8.01 29.28 9.58
N ILE A 154 -7.86 28.93 8.32
CA ILE A 154 -7.00 27.82 7.89
C ILE A 154 -5.53 28.24 7.92
N SER A 155 -4.65 27.31 8.29
CA SER A 155 -3.21 27.50 8.16
C SER A 155 -2.74 26.92 6.83
N THR A 156 -2.11 27.74 5.98
CA THR A 156 -1.61 27.34 4.65
C THR A 156 -0.10 27.09 4.65
N HIS A 157 0.56 27.00 5.80
CA HIS A 157 2.02 27.01 5.91
C HIS A 157 2.73 25.77 5.36
N GLY A 158 2.05 24.62 5.26
CA GLY A 158 2.69 23.35 4.85
C GLY A 158 1.99 22.58 3.73
N PHE A 159 0.80 23.02 3.27
CA PHE A 159 -0.09 22.16 2.49
C PHE A 159 0.52 21.59 1.21
N TYR A 160 1.37 22.36 0.50
CA TYR A 160 2.00 21.92 -0.75
C TYR A 160 2.98 20.75 -0.51
N ILE A 161 3.82 20.85 0.52
CA ILE A 161 4.80 19.80 0.87
C ILE A 161 4.11 18.59 1.49
N GLU A 162 3.09 18.80 2.33
CA GLU A 162 2.32 17.71 2.94
C GLU A 162 1.60 16.87 1.88
N LEU A 163 0.84 17.51 0.98
CA LEU A 163 0.11 16.81 -0.07
C LEU A 163 1.05 16.22 -1.13
N GLY A 164 2.16 16.89 -1.44
CA GLY A 164 3.21 16.33 -2.30
C GLY A 164 3.84 15.07 -1.71
N THR A 165 4.11 15.06 -0.41
CA THR A 165 4.63 13.88 0.31
C THR A 165 3.61 12.75 0.31
N ALA A 166 2.33 13.05 0.54
CA ALA A 166 1.24 12.07 0.47
C ALA A 166 1.09 11.49 -0.94
N GLN A 167 1.22 12.31 -1.99
CA GLN A 167 1.18 11.88 -3.38
C GLN A 167 2.35 10.92 -3.70
N PHE A 168 3.57 11.29 -3.32
CA PHE A 168 4.75 10.43 -3.48
C PHE A 168 4.57 9.11 -2.72
N GLY A 169 4.13 9.18 -1.47
CA GLY A 169 3.84 8.02 -0.64
C GLY A 169 2.81 7.09 -1.28
N ALA A 170 1.72 7.63 -1.84
CA ALA A 170 0.66 6.84 -2.45
C ALA A 170 1.09 6.12 -3.73
N TRP A 171 1.79 6.80 -4.65
CA TRP A 171 2.31 6.19 -5.87
C TRP A 171 3.43 5.18 -5.57
N GLY A 172 4.33 5.51 -4.64
CA GLY A 172 5.36 4.59 -4.17
C GLY A 172 4.75 3.35 -3.51
N ALA A 173 3.70 3.51 -2.71
CA ALA A 173 3.00 2.41 -2.08
C ALA A 173 2.36 1.51 -3.14
N PHE A 174 1.68 2.07 -4.14
CA PHE A 174 1.14 1.30 -5.26
C PHE A 174 2.21 0.46 -5.96
N ALA A 175 3.35 1.05 -6.33
CA ALA A 175 4.45 0.32 -6.97
C ALA A 175 4.99 -0.80 -6.08
N THR A 176 5.12 -0.54 -4.78
CA THR A 176 5.58 -1.52 -3.79
C THR A 176 4.61 -2.69 -3.66
N TRP A 177 3.30 -2.41 -3.58
CA TRP A 177 2.26 -3.45 -3.51
C TRP A 177 2.20 -4.29 -4.79
N VAL A 178 2.42 -3.70 -5.97
CA VAL A 178 2.54 -4.45 -7.23
C VAL A 178 3.73 -5.41 -7.17
N GLY A 179 4.90 -4.95 -6.70
CA GLY A 179 6.07 -5.82 -6.50
C GLY A 179 5.80 -6.97 -5.52
N LEU A 180 5.15 -6.68 -4.39
CA LEU A 180 4.74 -7.69 -3.41
C LEU A 180 3.72 -8.68 -3.96
N ALA A 181 2.78 -8.23 -4.80
CA ALA A 181 1.82 -9.09 -5.49
C ALA A 181 2.52 -10.06 -6.46
N VAL A 182 3.56 -9.60 -7.18
CA VAL A 182 4.38 -10.48 -8.03
C VAL A 182 5.13 -11.51 -7.18
N PHE A 183 5.82 -11.09 -6.13
CA PHE A 183 6.57 -12.01 -5.27
C PHE A 183 5.67 -13.04 -4.58
N SER A 184 4.50 -12.63 -4.08
CA SER A 184 3.53 -13.54 -3.48
C SER A 184 2.92 -14.51 -4.48
N THR A 185 2.63 -14.07 -5.72
CA THR A 185 2.16 -14.97 -6.79
C THR A 185 3.22 -16.00 -7.17
N LEU A 186 4.49 -15.58 -7.33
CA LEU A 186 5.59 -16.50 -7.61
C LEU A 186 5.76 -17.54 -6.48
N LYS A 187 5.60 -17.11 -5.22
CA LYS A 187 5.62 -17.98 -4.03
C LYS A 187 4.49 -19.01 -4.07
N VAL A 188 3.27 -18.59 -4.41
CA VAL A 188 2.10 -19.50 -4.56
C VAL A 188 2.33 -20.53 -5.67
N CYS A 189 2.77 -20.08 -6.86
CA CYS A 189 3.07 -20.97 -7.98
C CYS A 189 4.12 -22.02 -7.60
N ARG A 190 5.17 -21.62 -6.88
CA ARG A 190 6.21 -22.54 -6.44
C ARG A 190 5.70 -23.55 -5.41
N TYR A 191 4.89 -23.11 -4.43
CA TYR A 191 4.31 -24.04 -3.46
C TYR A 191 3.37 -25.05 -4.12
N HIS A 192 2.57 -24.61 -5.09
CA HIS A 192 1.71 -25.52 -5.87
C HIS A 192 2.52 -26.58 -6.63
N GLN A 193 3.64 -26.19 -7.27
CA GLN A 193 4.53 -27.14 -7.95
C GLN A 193 5.16 -28.14 -6.96
N LEU A 194 5.59 -27.68 -5.79
CA LEU A 194 6.17 -28.54 -4.76
C LEU A 194 5.16 -29.55 -4.22
N GLU A 195 3.92 -29.12 -3.97
CA GLU A 195 2.85 -30.00 -3.50
C GLU A 195 2.50 -31.07 -4.55
N ASN A 196 2.42 -30.68 -5.83
CA ASN A 196 2.23 -31.64 -6.92
C ASN A 196 3.35 -32.69 -7.02
N ILE A 197 4.61 -32.28 -6.86
CA ILE A 197 5.77 -33.20 -6.86
C ILE A 197 5.71 -34.15 -5.66
N GLN A 198 5.29 -33.68 -4.48
CA GLN A 198 5.15 -34.54 -3.31
C GLN A 198 4.06 -35.59 -3.51
N VAL A 199 2.91 -35.20 -4.06
CA VAL A 199 1.81 -36.13 -4.36
C VAL A 199 2.23 -37.14 -5.44
N SER A 200 2.97 -36.71 -6.47
CA SER A 200 3.45 -37.64 -7.51
C SER A 200 4.46 -38.64 -6.94
N MET A 201 5.43 -38.20 -6.15
CA MET A 201 6.39 -39.10 -5.49
C MET A 201 5.70 -40.06 -4.51
N PHE A 202 4.67 -39.62 -3.79
CA PHE A 202 3.91 -40.50 -2.90
C PHE A 202 3.17 -41.60 -3.68
N ARG A 203 2.51 -41.23 -4.79
CA ARG A 203 1.83 -42.20 -5.67
C ARG A 203 2.81 -43.19 -6.29
N GLU A 204 3.99 -42.72 -6.71
CA GLU A 204 5.02 -43.57 -7.29
C GLU A 204 5.62 -44.53 -6.25
N ARG A 205 5.84 -44.05 -5.02
CA ARG A 205 6.24 -44.90 -3.89
C ARG A 205 5.21 -45.99 -3.59
N GLN A 206 3.91 -45.68 -3.64
CA GLN A 206 2.85 -46.68 -3.46
C GLN A 206 2.86 -47.74 -4.57
N ARG A 207 3.12 -47.35 -5.83
CA ARG A 207 3.27 -48.30 -6.94
C ARG A 207 4.44 -49.24 -6.71
N LEU A 208 5.61 -48.72 -6.36
CA LEU A 208 6.81 -49.53 -6.10
C LEU A 208 6.61 -50.56 -4.97
N VAL A 209 5.90 -50.18 -3.91
CA VAL A 209 5.57 -51.09 -2.79
C VAL A 209 4.57 -52.17 -3.23
N ASN A 210 3.56 -51.82 -4.03
CA ASN A 210 2.54 -52.77 -4.48
C ASN A 210 3.03 -53.71 -5.60
N ASP A 211 3.99 -53.27 -6.42
CA ASP A 211 4.60 -54.08 -7.49
C ASP A 211 5.66 -55.07 -6.97
N THR A 212 5.99 -55.05 -5.66
CA THR A 212 6.88 -56.06 -5.06
C THR A 212 6.07 -57.34 -4.76
N PRO A 213 6.29 -58.47 -5.48
CA PRO A 213 5.51 -59.69 -5.27
C PRO A 213 5.85 -60.31 -3.90
N PRO A 214 4.91 -60.98 -3.21
CA PRO A 214 5.15 -61.66 -1.94
C PRO A 214 6.10 -62.89 -2.00
N GLY A 215 6.81 -63.10 -3.13
CA GLY A 215 7.65 -64.27 -3.39
C GLY A 215 9.15 -64.09 -3.18
N ASP A 216 9.68 -62.85 -3.18
CA ASP A 216 11.15 -62.61 -3.16
C ASP A 216 11.73 -62.32 -1.77
N ALA A 217 10.91 -62.33 -0.71
CA ALA A 217 11.37 -62.16 0.67
C ALA A 217 11.81 -63.49 1.35
N LEU A 218 11.86 -64.61 0.62
CA LEU A 218 12.10 -65.94 1.19
C LEU A 218 13.23 -66.76 0.50
N GLN A 219 14.05 -66.16 -0.36
CA GLN A 219 15.31 -66.77 -0.82
C GLN A 219 16.45 -65.75 -0.76
N GLY A 220 17.23 -65.80 0.32
CA GLY A 220 18.44 -65.01 0.54
C GLY A 220 18.94 -65.13 1.97
#